data_AF-A0A3G7U7F8-F1
#
_entry.id   AF-A0A3G7U7F8-F1
#
_cell.length_a   1.000
_cell.length_b   1.000
_cell.length_c   1.000
_cell.angle_alpha   90.00
_cell.angle_beta   90.00
_cell.angle_gamma   90.00
#
_symmetry.space_group_name_H-M   'P 1'
#
loop_
_entity.id
_entity.type
_entity.pdbx_description
1 polymer ?
#
loop_
_entity_poly.entity_id
_entity_poly.type
_entity_poly.pdbx_seq_one_letter_code
_entity_poly.pdbx_strand_id
1 'polypeptide(L)' 'MLNNSFFPSLRTALGTSLRPRQLNPEEERLIRYYRLLSEQDREAVRCLFFAIKETSRAEHPKQ' A
#
# COMPACT_ATOMS: atom_id res chain seq x y z
N MET A 1 32.85 -10.05 -6.76
CA MET A 1 32.36 -9.49 -5.48
C MET A 1 30.91 -9.09 -5.69
N LEU A 2 29.96 -9.85 -5.13
CA LEU A 2 28.53 -9.51 -5.15
C LEU A 2 28.15 -9.15 -3.72
N ASN A 3 27.89 -7.87 -3.47
CA ASN A 3 27.42 -7.35 -2.19
C ASN A 3 26.13 -6.54 -2.41
N ASN A 4 25.28 -6.58 -1.40
CA ASN A 4 23.99 -5.89 -1.22
C ASN A 4 22.85 -6.41 -2.10
N SER A 5 21.69 -6.80 -1.58
CA SER A 5 21.00 -6.33 -0.38
C SER A 5 20.05 -7.41 0.15
N PHE A 6 20.28 -7.86 1.38
CA PHE A 6 19.38 -8.75 2.10
C PHE A 6 18.18 -7.92 2.57
N PHE A 7 17.12 -7.83 1.76
CA PHE A 7 15.84 -7.36 2.26
C PHE A 7 15.31 -8.42 3.22
N PRO A 8 15.06 -8.13 4.51
CA PRO A 8 14.35 -9.09 5.34
C PRO A 8 12.96 -9.20 4.75
N SER A 9 12.71 -10.30 4.06
CA SER A 9 11.37 -10.72 3.67
C SER A 9 10.52 -10.65 4.94
N LEU A 10 9.53 -9.76 4.98
CA LEU A 10 8.52 -9.62 6.04
C LEU A 10 7.68 -10.89 6.26
N ARG A 11 8.10 -12.06 5.73
CA ARG A 11 7.44 -13.36 5.85
C ARG A 11 7.83 -14.15 7.09
N THR A 12 8.82 -13.72 7.87
CA THR A 12 9.35 -14.49 9.00
C THR A 12 9.03 -13.89 10.37
N ALA A 13 7.89 -13.22 10.53
CA ALA A 13 7.26 -13.12 11.84
C ALA A 13 6.58 -14.47 12.15
N LEU A 14 7.30 -15.34 12.86
CA LEU A 14 6.80 -16.61 13.40
C LEU A 14 5.51 -16.35 14.22
N GLY A 15 4.36 -16.66 13.64
CA GLY A 15 3.05 -16.54 14.30
C GLY A 15 1.94 -15.96 13.42
N THR A 16 2.29 -15.19 12.39
CA THR A 16 1.32 -14.66 11.42
C THR A 16 1.74 -15.08 10.03
N SER A 17 1.32 -16.28 9.61
CA SER A 17 1.30 -16.65 8.19
C SER A 17 0.28 -15.77 7.48
N LEU A 18 0.63 -14.50 7.25
CA LEU A 18 -0.10 -13.65 6.34
C LEU A 18 0.22 -14.21 4.95
N ARG A 19 -0.64 -15.15 4.51
CA ARG A 19 -0.65 -15.59 3.11
C ARG A 19 -0.62 -14.32 2.26
N PRO A 20 0.34 -14.17 1.34
CA PRO A 20 0.35 -13.04 0.44
C PRO A 20 -1.00 -13.04 -0.28
N ARG A 21 -1.80 -12.00 -0.07
CA ARG A 21 -3.02 -11.79 -0.84
C ARG A 21 -2.61 -11.70 -2.30
N GLN A 22 -3.16 -12.57 -3.14
CA GLN A 22 -2.99 -12.44 -4.58
C GLN A 22 -3.70 -11.17 -5.01
N LEU A 23 -2.96 -10.29 -5.65
CA LEU A 23 -3.50 -9.07 -6.20
C LEU A 23 -4.13 -9.40 -7.56
N ASN A 24 -5.25 -8.76 -7.85
CA ASN A 24 -5.78 -8.82 -9.20
C ASN A 24 -4.91 -7.95 -10.15
N PRO A 25 -5.03 -8.12 -11.48
CA PRO A 25 -4.20 -7.38 -12.43
C PRO A 25 -4.31 -5.85 -12.31
N GLU A 26 -5.46 -5.33 -11.89
CA GLU A 26 -5.70 -3.90 -11.70
C GLU A 26 -4.98 -3.35 -10.46
N GLU A 27 -5.06 -4.07 -9.34
CA GLU A 27 -4.33 -3.78 -8.10
C GLU A 27 -2.82 -3.77 -8.37
N GLU A 28 -2.30 -4.76 -9.11
CA GLU A 28 -0.90 -4.77 -9.51
C GLU A 28 -0.54 -3.58 -10.39
N ARG A 29 -1.40 -3.25 -11.36
CA ARG A 29 -1.18 -2.11 -12.27
C ARG A 29 -1.17 -0.80 -11.50
N LEU A 30 -2.07 -0.62 -10.54
CA LEU A 30 -2.11 0.54 -9.65
C LEU A 30 -0.82 0.69 -8.84
N ILE A 31 -0.35 -0.40 -8.23
CA ILE A 31 0.92 -0.40 -7.48
C ILE A 31 2.10 -0.05 -8.38
N ARG A 32 2.14 -0.60 -9.60
CA ARG A 32 3.18 -0.28 -10.59
C ARG A 32 3.20 1.22 -10.90
N TYR A 33 2.06 1.84 -11.19
CA TYR A 33 2.00 3.28 -11.45
C TYR A 33 2.38 4.11 -10.22
N TYR A 34 1.86 3.77 -9.05
CA TYR A 34 2.15 4.48 -7.81
C TYR A 34 3.67 4.51 -7.51
N ARG A 35 4.38 3.41 -7.78
CA ARG A 35 5.85 3.34 -7.60
C ARG A 35 6.65 4.20 -8.58
N LEU A 36 6.09 4.51 -9.75
CA LEU A 36 6.73 5.37 -10.74
C LEU A 36 6.54 6.86 -10.46
N LEU A 37 5.64 7.22 -9.55
CA LEU A 37 5.39 8.60 -9.16
C LEU A 37 6.56 9.20 -8.36
N SER A 38 6.70 10.52 -8.48
CA SER A 38 7.61 11.29 -7.62
C SER A 38 7.17 11.16 -6.15
N GLU A 39 8.09 11.45 -5.21
CA GLU A 39 7.72 11.45 -3.78
C GLU A 39 6.61 12.46 -3.47
N GLN A 40 6.63 13.62 -4.13
CA GLN A 40 5.63 14.68 -3.96
C GLN A 40 4.24 14.21 -4.40
N ASP A 41 4.16 13.56 -5.57
CA ASP A 41 2.90 13.02 -6.08
C ASP A 41 2.39 11.87 -5.21
N ARG A 42 3.30 11.01 -4.71
CA ARG A 42 2.94 9.94 -3.78
C ARG A 42 2.35 10.49 -2.49
N GLU A 43 2.85 11.61 -2.00
CA GLU A 43 2.30 12.29 -0.83
C GLU A 43 0.92 12.89 -1.12
N ALA A 44 0.76 13.58 -2.25
CA ALA A 44 -0.54 14.11 -2.67
C ALA A 44 -1.62 13.01 -2.77
N VAL A 45 -1.27 11.85 -3.32
CA VAL A 45 -2.17 10.68 -3.37
C VAL A 45 -2.54 10.20 -1.96
N ARG A 46 -1.61 10.15 -1.00
CA ARG A 46 -1.92 9.78 0.39
C ARG A 46 -2.88 10.78 1.03
N CYS A 47 -2.64 12.08 0.86
CA CYS A 47 -3.53 13.13 1.34
C CYS A 47 -4.94 13.00 0.75
N LEU A 48 -5.05 12.72 -0.55
CA LEU A 48 -6.33 12.49 -1.21
C LEU A 48 -7.07 11.28 -0.64
N PHE A 49 -6.38 10.14 -0.49
CA PHE A 49 -6.97 8.94 0.12
C PHE A 49 -7.43 9.19 1.56
N PHE A 50 -6.68 9.97 2.33
CA PHE A 50 -7.07 10.38 3.67
C PHE A 50 -8.36 11.20 3.64
N ALA A 51 -8.44 12.24 2.80
CA ALA A 51 -9.63 13.06 2.66
C ALA A 51 -10.86 12.24 2.29
N ILE A 52 -10.76 11.34 1.29
CA ILE A 52 -11.85 10.44 0.87
C ILE A 52 -12.33 9.54 2.03
N LYS A 53 -11.39 9.02 2.82
CA LYS A 53 -11.70 8.16 3.96
C LYS A 53 -12.44 8.92 5.06
N GLU A 54 -12.07 10.17 5.31
CA GLU A 54 -12.73 11.00 6.32
C GLU A 54 -14.11 11.49 5.84
N THR A 55 -14.26 11.84 4.55
CA THR A 55 -15.57 12.22 4.00
C THR A 55 -16.55 11.04 3.99
N SER A 56 -16.11 9.83 3.64
CA SER A 56 -16.97 8.64 3.64
C SER A 56 -17.40 8.20 5.05
N ARG A 57 -16.60 8.49 6.08
CA ARG A 57 -16.99 8.27 7.49
C ARG A 57 -18.05 9.27 7.95
N ALA A 58 -17.98 10.51 7.47
CA ALA A 58 -18.96 11.53 7.81
C ALA A 58 -20.35 11.23 7.24
N GLU A 59 -20.43 10.52 6.11
CA GLU A 59 -21.69 10.12 5.47
C GLU A 59 -22.37 8.90 6.11
N HIS A 60 -21.67 8.18 6.99
CA HIS A 60 -22.24 7.10 7.81
C HIS A 60 -22.21 7.50 9.29
N PRO A 61 -23.08 8.41 9.75
CA PRO A 61 -23.31 8.54 11.18
C PRO A 61 -23.78 7.18 11.68
N LYS A 62 -23.00 6.58 12.58
CA LYS A 62 -23.33 5.34 13.28
C LYS A 62 -24.80 5.43 13.74
N GLN A 63 -25.68 4.63 13.13
CA GLN A 63 -26.98 4.32 13.71
C GLN A 63 -26.77 3.45 14.96
#